data_AF-A0ABD6EMM9-F1
#
_entry.id   AF-A0ABD6EMM9-F1
#
_cell.length_a   1.000
_cell.length_b   1.000
_cell.length_c   1.000
_cell.angle_alpha   90.00
_cell.angle_beta   90.00
_cell.angle_gamma   90.00
#
_symmetry.space_group_name_H-M   'P 1'
#
loop_
_entity.id
_entity.type
_entity.pdbx_description
1 polymer ?
#
loop_
_entity_poly.entity_id
_entity_poly.type
_entity_poly.pdbx_seq_one_letter_code
_entity_poly.pdbx_strand_id
1 'polypeptide(L)'
;MCNDVATAKRVAESAWWQVMYQTFEEPSGKRRGNGSAARESTKVLLSKQQFLDFLRLVKEPRTIAFMLSFLAKLYNSTASGESSANIFIEHSDYWSKPFDGSALNVVYLSECLETTLNNAMRLNPINAFWLRAYADFKYARGQYNDAFVLYMETCVACSDCLTRLLPDNVVDDMMWVKVQRCLREGGFITLAAIVCQLMRDPAEHYVESAKAIVDSGGITLDVCVAYAPLIYDLNLVEFLVDAFERLGFSRKAELFLKGISVQETNSSNSPMSHDRWRRRENFLRVLCAHAFQIHS
;
A
#
# COMPACT_ATOMS: atom_id res chain seq x y z
N MET A 1 6.85 7.31 30.83
CA MET A 1 5.50 7.92 30.79
C MET A 1 4.51 6.82 30.48
N CYS A 2 3.39 6.77 31.21
CA CYS A 2 2.50 5.61 31.33
C CYS A 2 1.95 5.12 29.97
N ASN A 3 2.40 3.94 29.51
CA ASN A 3 1.92 3.24 28.31
C ASN A 3 0.72 2.35 28.65
N ASP A 4 -0.36 2.92 29.18
CA ASP A 4 -1.60 2.15 29.33
C ASP A 4 -2.40 2.18 28.03
N VAL A 5 -2.15 1.18 27.18
CA VAL A 5 -2.86 0.94 25.91
C VAL A 5 -4.38 0.88 26.14
N ALA A 6 -4.84 0.38 27.30
CA ALA A 6 -6.25 0.33 27.62
C ALA A 6 -6.85 1.72 27.85
N THR A 7 -6.08 2.63 28.47
CA THR A 7 -6.49 4.03 28.63
C THR A 7 -6.47 4.77 27.30
N ALA A 8 -5.46 4.58 26.46
CA ALA A 8 -5.39 5.19 25.13
C ALA A 8 -6.57 4.75 24.25
N LYS A 9 -6.87 3.44 24.23
CA LYS A 9 -8.03 2.87 23.54
C LYS A 9 -9.35 3.44 24.06
N ARG A 10 -9.51 3.55 25.39
CA ARG A 10 -10.72 4.11 25.99
C ARG A 10 -10.96 5.54 25.53
N VAL A 11 -9.93 6.40 25.54
CA VAL A 11 -10.06 7.80 25.09
C VAL A 11 -10.37 7.89 23.59
N ALA A 12 -9.67 7.10 22.78
CA ALA A 12 -9.85 7.05 21.34
C ALA A 12 -11.27 6.60 20.96
N GLU A 13 -11.77 5.50 21.52
CA GLU A 13 -13.08 4.91 21.20
C GLU A 13 -14.27 5.62 21.86
N SER A 14 -14.04 6.49 22.85
CA SER A 14 -15.11 7.23 23.53
C SER A 14 -15.07 8.72 23.22
N ALA A 15 -14.34 9.51 24.00
CA ALA A 15 -14.38 10.97 23.94
C ALA A 15 -13.96 11.51 22.56
N TRP A 16 -12.85 11.00 21.99
CA TRP A 16 -12.38 11.46 20.69
C TRP A 16 -13.34 11.09 19.57
N TRP A 17 -13.70 9.79 19.47
CA TRP A 17 -14.59 9.29 18.43
C TRP A 17 -15.92 10.04 18.40
N GLN A 18 -16.59 10.18 19.55
CA GLN A 18 -17.91 10.83 19.64
C GLN A 18 -17.89 12.30 19.21
N VAL A 19 -16.82 13.03 19.55
CA VAL A 19 -16.69 14.46 19.20
C VAL A 19 -16.30 14.63 17.74
N MET A 20 -15.31 13.88 17.27
CA MET A 20 -14.71 14.12 15.97
C MET A 20 -15.52 13.52 14.83
N TYR A 21 -16.19 12.39 15.03
CA TYR A 21 -16.97 11.71 14.01
C TYR A 21 -18.04 12.61 13.38
N GLN A 22 -18.79 13.36 14.20
CA GLN A 22 -19.84 14.27 13.76
C GLN A 22 -19.34 15.37 12.80
N THR A 23 -18.03 15.64 12.80
CA THR A 23 -17.40 16.61 11.88
C THR A 23 -17.37 16.10 10.44
N PHE A 24 -17.46 14.78 10.24
CA PHE A 24 -17.36 14.13 8.93
C PHE A 24 -18.70 13.61 8.41
N GLU A 25 -19.78 13.64 9.18
CA GLU A 25 -21.11 13.24 8.70
C GLU A 25 -21.67 14.24 7.68
N GLU A 26 -22.37 13.73 6.67
CA GLU A 26 -23.22 14.59 5.84
C GLU A 26 -24.49 14.96 6.61
N PRO A 27 -24.88 16.26 6.64
CA PRO A 27 -26.15 16.64 7.20
C PRO A 27 -27.28 15.99 6.39
N SER A 28 -28.02 15.07 7.01
CA SER A 28 -29.14 14.38 6.38
C SER A 28 -30.28 15.36 6.04
N GLY A 29 -30.32 15.78 4.78
CA GLY A 29 -31.35 16.66 4.26
C GLY A 29 -32.66 15.92 3.98
N LYS A 30 -33.51 15.75 5.01
CA LYS A 30 -34.97 15.56 4.86
C LYS A 30 -35.73 15.85 6.17
N ARG A 31 -35.79 17.12 6.59
CA ARG A 31 -36.89 17.56 7.48
C ARG A 31 -38.02 18.11 6.61
N ARG A 32 -38.99 17.24 6.28
CA ARG A 32 -40.33 17.69 5.93
C ARG A 32 -40.90 18.42 7.14
N GLY A 33 -41.39 19.64 6.92
CA GLY A 33 -41.73 20.59 7.96
C GLY A 33 -42.75 20.09 8.97
N ASN A 34 -42.50 20.41 10.24
CA ASN A 34 -43.45 21.17 11.05
C ASN A 34 -42.68 21.86 12.18
N GLY A 35 -43.10 23.08 12.53
CA GLY A 35 -42.37 23.98 13.40
C GLY A 35 -42.16 23.45 14.83
N SER A 36 -41.26 24.14 15.53
CA SER A 36 -40.96 24.04 16.98
C SER A 36 -39.86 23.04 17.37
N ALA A 37 -38.60 23.40 17.09
CA ALA A 37 -37.40 23.14 17.93
C ALA A 37 -36.11 23.38 17.11
N ALA A 38 -35.91 24.62 16.66
CA ALA A 38 -34.60 25.06 16.19
C ALA A 38 -33.70 25.34 17.41
N ARG A 39 -33.24 24.30 18.13
CA ARG A 39 -32.24 24.47 19.20
C ARG A 39 -31.44 23.24 19.64
N GLU A 40 -31.29 22.25 18.78
CA GLU A 40 -30.19 21.27 18.89
C GLU A 40 -29.46 21.21 17.55
N SER A 41 -28.86 22.33 17.16
CA SER A 41 -27.76 22.28 16.20
C SER A 41 -26.61 21.56 16.91
N THR A 42 -26.27 20.38 16.44
CA THR A 42 -25.05 19.63 16.76
C THR A 42 -23.91 20.62 16.98
N LYS A 43 -23.39 20.74 18.21
CA LYS A 43 -22.29 21.66 18.53
C LYS A 43 -21.00 21.11 17.92
N VAL A 44 -20.86 21.26 16.61
CA VAL A 44 -19.62 21.00 15.90
C VAL A 44 -18.56 21.93 16.52
N LEU A 45 -17.50 21.34 17.07
CA LEU A 45 -16.50 22.04 17.87
C LEU A 45 -15.62 22.96 17.01
N LEU A 46 -15.42 22.61 15.73
CA LEU A 46 -14.63 23.32 14.73
C LEU A 46 -15.31 23.25 13.36
N SER A 47 -15.33 24.34 12.60
CA SER A 47 -15.76 24.30 11.20
C SER A 47 -14.82 23.40 10.37
N LYS A 48 -15.31 22.92 9.22
CA LYS A 48 -14.51 22.09 8.29
C LYS A 48 -13.17 22.76 7.92
N GLN A 49 -13.21 24.06 7.63
CA GLN A 49 -12.00 24.83 7.29
C GLN A 49 -11.05 24.97 8.50
N GLN A 50 -11.59 25.27 9.69
CA GLN A 50 -10.77 25.40 10.91
C GLN A 50 -10.05 24.10 11.23
N PHE A 51 -10.69 22.95 11.00
CA PHE A 51 -10.07 21.65 11.20
C PHE A 51 -8.96 21.37 10.18
N LEU A 52 -9.17 21.69 8.90
CA LEU A 52 -8.11 21.59 7.89
C LEU A 52 -6.90 22.48 8.22
N ASP A 53 -7.14 23.71 8.67
CA ASP A 53 -6.08 24.62 9.10
C ASP A 53 -5.33 24.06 10.31
N PHE A 54 -6.05 23.48 11.27
CA PHE A 54 -5.44 22.78 12.39
C PHE A 54 -4.52 21.64 11.91
N LEU A 55 -4.99 20.77 11.00
CA LEU A 55 -4.21 19.65 10.46
C LEU A 55 -2.90 20.10 9.79
N ARG A 56 -2.90 21.27 9.12
CA ARG A 56 -1.71 21.87 8.50
C ARG A 56 -0.68 22.36 9.53
N LEU A 57 -1.12 22.72 10.72
CA LEU A 57 -0.30 23.36 11.75
C LEU A 57 0.26 22.36 12.78
N VAL A 58 -0.27 21.14 12.85
CA VAL A 58 0.27 20.11 13.75
C VAL A 58 1.75 19.83 13.40
N LYS A 59 2.64 19.99 14.39
CA LYS A 59 4.07 19.70 14.26
C LYS A 59 4.50 18.44 15.01
N GLU A 60 3.69 17.99 15.96
CA GLU A 60 4.02 16.88 16.85
C GLU A 60 3.81 15.52 16.14
N PRO A 61 4.87 14.70 15.95
CA PRO A 61 4.78 13.45 15.18
C PRO A 61 3.75 12.47 15.73
N ARG A 62 3.63 12.36 17.05
CA ARG A 62 2.64 11.48 17.69
C ARG A 62 1.21 11.88 17.39
N THR A 63 0.95 13.19 17.36
CA THR A 63 -0.37 13.71 16.97
C THR A 63 -0.65 13.37 15.52
N ILE A 64 0.32 13.55 14.61
CA ILE A 64 0.14 13.18 13.19
C ILE A 64 -0.15 11.69 13.03
N ALA A 65 0.64 10.82 13.66
CA ALA A 65 0.42 9.37 13.61
C ALA A 65 -0.98 8.99 14.13
N PHE A 66 -1.43 9.60 15.22
CA PHE A 66 -2.79 9.41 15.74
C PHE A 66 -3.88 9.91 14.78
N MET A 67 -3.72 11.10 14.20
CA MET A 67 -4.68 11.66 13.25
C MET A 67 -4.76 10.83 11.98
N LEU A 68 -3.63 10.39 11.43
CA LEU A 68 -3.59 9.47 10.28
C LEU A 68 -4.28 8.16 10.60
N SER A 69 -3.99 7.58 11.78
CA SER A 69 -4.62 6.35 12.26
C SER A 69 -6.15 6.48 12.33
N PHE A 70 -6.66 7.59 12.88
CA PHE A 70 -8.10 7.89 12.95
C PHE A 70 -8.74 8.12 11.58
N LEU A 71 -8.14 8.98 10.75
CA LEU A 71 -8.70 9.33 9.43
C LEU A 71 -8.67 8.12 8.47
N ALA A 72 -7.62 7.31 8.51
CA ALA A 72 -7.53 6.07 7.74
C ALA A 72 -8.58 5.06 8.19
N LYS A 73 -8.84 4.95 9.51
CA LYS A 73 -9.92 4.10 10.04
C LYS A 73 -11.29 4.54 9.49
N LEU A 74 -11.59 5.84 9.52
CA LEU A 74 -12.83 6.37 8.94
C LEU A 74 -12.92 6.06 7.44
N TYR A 75 -11.83 6.26 6.70
CA TYR A 75 -11.81 6.06 5.25
C TYR A 75 -12.02 4.59 4.88
N ASN A 76 -11.36 3.67 5.58
CA ASN A 76 -11.53 2.24 5.37
C ASN A 76 -12.95 1.76 5.68
N SER A 77 -13.66 2.44 6.60
CA SER A 77 -15.07 2.18 6.88
C SER A 77 -16.03 2.68 5.78
N THR A 78 -15.56 3.51 4.85
CA THR A 78 -16.35 3.95 3.67
C THR A 78 -16.17 3.04 2.46
N ALA A 79 -15.07 2.28 2.40
CA ALA A 79 -14.77 1.40 1.28
C ALA A 79 -15.79 0.25 1.25
N SER A 80 -16.43 0.05 0.10
CA SER A 80 -17.56 -0.86 -0.13
C SER A 80 -17.21 -2.37 -0.09
N GLY A 81 -16.21 -2.77 0.69
CA GLY A 81 -15.87 -4.17 0.99
C GLY A 81 -14.63 -4.72 0.32
N GLU A 82 -14.00 -4.00 -0.62
CA GLU A 82 -12.69 -4.40 -1.17
C GLU A 82 -11.57 -4.06 -0.18
N SER A 83 -11.15 -5.05 0.62
CA SER A 83 -10.04 -4.92 1.58
C SER A 83 -8.72 -4.45 0.93
N SER A 84 -8.55 -4.70 -0.37
CA SER A 84 -7.37 -4.28 -1.13
C SER A 84 -7.21 -2.76 -1.26
N ALA A 85 -8.27 -1.98 -1.04
CA ALA A 85 -8.21 -0.50 -1.07
C ALA A 85 -8.00 0.14 0.31
N ASN A 86 -7.92 -0.67 1.38
CA ASN A 86 -7.77 -0.14 2.74
C ASN A 86 -6.41 0.53 2.92
N ILE A 87 -6.42 1.69 3.58
CA ILE A 87 -5.22 2.40 4.02
C ILE A 87 -4.62 1.68 5.23
N PHE A 88 -3.31 1.46 5.21
CA PHE A 88 -2.54 0.94 6.33
C PHE A 88 -2.68 1.83 7.58
N ILE A 89 -2.83 1.21 8.75
CA ILE A 89 -3.03 1.88 10.03
C ILE A 89 -1.98 1.40 11.03
N GLU A 90 -0.96 2.21 11.31
CA GLU A 90 0.13 1.91 12.26
C GLU A 90 -0.38 1.56 13.67
N HIS A 91 -1.45 2.23 14.11
CA HIS A 91 -2.06 2.03 15.44
C HIS A 91 -3.49 1.51 15.32
N SER A 92 -3.68 0.42 14.57
CA SER A 92 -4.99 -0.21 14.35
C SER A 92 -5.66 -0.67 15.65
N ASP A 93 -4.86 -1.06 16.65
CA ASP A 93 -5.32 -1.50 17.98
C ASP A 93 -6.15 -0.47 18.75
N TYR A 94 -6.06 0.81 18.38
CA TYR A 94 -6.89 1.87 18.96
C TYR A 94 -8.36 1.78 18.53
N TRP A 95 -8.67 1.03 17.47
CA TRP A 95 -9.98 1.04 16.79
C TRP A 95 -10.57 -0.36 16.65
N SER A 96 -10.99 -0.96 17.77
CA SER A 96 -11.47 -2.35 17.77
C SER A 96 -12.91 -2.53 17.34
N LYS A 97 -13.72 -1.47 17.35
CA LYS A 97 -15.14 -1.57 16.99
C LYS A 97 -15.32 -1.50 15.47
N PRO A 98 -16.11 -2.41 14.88
CA PRO A 98 -16.59 -2.24 13.52
C PRO A 98 -17.44 -0.99 13.45
N PHE A 99 -17.33 -0.27 12.35
CA PHE A 99 -17.98 1.02 12.17
C PHE A 99 -18.48 1.14 10.73
N ASP A 100 -19.75 1.53 10.58
CA ASP A 100 -20.38 1.79 9.29
C ASP A 100 -20.11 3.23 8.85
N GLY A 101 -19.29 3.40 7.81
CA GLY A 101 -18.93 4.71 7.25
C GLY A 101 -19.93 5.25 6.24
N SER A 102 -21.10 4.65 6.06
CA SER A 102 -22.07 5.03 5.02
C SER A 102 -22.54 6.49 5.07
N ALA A 103 -22.54 7.12 6.25
CA ALA A 103 -22.95 8.51 6.45
C ALA A 103 -21.80 9.54 6.29
N LEU A 104 -20.58 9.09 6.02
CA LEU A 104 -19.40 9.96 5.96
C LEU A 104 -19.31 10.74 4.64
N ASN A 105 -18.96 12.01 4.74
CA ASN A 105 -18.57 12.82 3.60
C ASN A 105 -17.16 12.42 3.14
N VAL A 106 -17.10 11.48 2.18
CA VAL A 106 -15.84 10.92 1.65
C VAL A 106 -14.94 12.00 1.05
N VAL A 107 -15.50 13.03 0.44
CA VAL A 107 -14.73 14.13 -0.19
C VAL A 107 -13.96 14.91 0.86
N TYR A 108 -14.63 15.36 1.92
CA TYR A 108 -14.01 16.10 3.02
C TYR A 108 -13.04 15.23 3.82
N LEU A 109 -13.37 13.95 4.03
CA LEU A 109 -12.48 12.99 4.67
C LEU A 109 -11.18 12.81 3.86
N SER A 110 -11.29 12.69 2.54
CA SER A 110 -10.14 12.61 1.63
C SER A 110 -9.29 13.89 1.68
N GLU A 111 -9.90 15.06 1.76
CA GLU A 111 -9.19 16.34 1.91
C GLU A 111 -8.42 16.42 3.24
N CYS A 112 -9.02 15.93 4.34
CA CYS A 112 -8.36 15.85 5.64
C CYS A 112 -7.18 14.86 5.60
N LEU A 113 -7.36 13.69 5.00
CA LEU A 113 -6.28 12.70 4.81
C LEU A 113 -5.14 13.30 4.00
N GLU A 114 -5.43 13.87 2.83
CA GLU A 114 -4.44 14.47 1.94
C GLU A 114 -3.69 15.62 2.64
N THR A 115 -4.41 16.47 3.39
CA THR A 115 -3.81 17.56 4.16
C THR A 115 -2.86 17.02 5.24
N THR A 116 -3.28 15.99 5.97
CA THR A 116 -2.48 15.39 7.05
C THR A 116 -1.25 14.67 6.51
N LEU A 117 -1.40 13.90 5.42
CA LEU A 117 -0.31 13.19 4.76
C LEU A 117 0.71 14.17 4.17
N ASN A 118 0.26 15.24 3.51
CA ASN A 118 1.15 16.29 3.02
C ASN A 118 1.93 16.98 4.16
N ASN A 119 1.28 17.24 5.29
CA ASN A 119 1.97 17.79 6.46
C ASN A 119 2.98 16.78 7.05
N ALA A 120 2.61 15.50 7.13
CA ALA A 120 3.49 14.42 7.57
C ALA A 120 4.77 14.34 6.72
N MET A 121 4.63 14.41 5.38
CA MET A 121 5.77 14.38 4.46
C MET A 121 6.68 15.60 4.59
N ARG A 122 6.14 16.78 4.94
CA ARG A 122 6.96 17.98 5.22
C ARG A 122 7.75 17.87 6.52
N LEU A 123 7.26 17.11 7.49
CA LEU A 123 7.89 16.98 8.81
C LEU A 123 8.90 15.85 8.88
N ASN A 124 8.56 14.70 8.31
CA ASN A 124 9.46 13.57 8.22
C ASN A 124 9.16 12.75 6.94
N PRO A 125 9.81 13.08 5.80
CA PRO A 125 9.57 12.41 4.53
C PRO A 125 10.09 10.97 4.48
N ILE A 126 10.91 10.55 5.46
CA ILE A 126 11.47 9.20 5.53
C ILE A 126 10.77 8.32 6.57
N ASN A 127 9.62 8.75 7.10
CA ASN A 127 8.84 7.88 7.98
C ASN A 127 8.10 6.82 7.15
N ALA A 128 8.56 5.58 7.24
CA ALA A 128 8.04 4.47 6.45
C ALA A 128 6.54 4.17 6.70
N PHE A 129 6.03 4.32 7.93
CA PHE A 129 4.61 4.11 8.22
C PHE A 129 3.74 5.17 7.53
N TRP A 130 4.20 6.43 7.50
CA TRP A 130 3.49 7.52 6.85
C TRP A 130 3.56 7.43 5.32
N LEU A 131 4.72 7.04 4.78
CA LEU A 131 4.88 6.75 3.35
C LEU A 131 3.95 5.62 2.91
N ARG A 132 3.90 4.51 3.67
CA ARG A 132 2.99 3.39 3.41
C ARG A 132 1.53 3.82 3.40
N ALA A 133 1.10 4.57 4.41
CA ALA A 133 -0.27 5.10 4.47
C ALA A 133 -0.57 6.06 3.30
N TYR A 134 0.41 6.88 2.89
CA TYR A 134 0.24 7.77 1.76
C TYR A 134 0.10 7.01 0.44
N ALA A 135 0.95 6.01 0.25
CA ALA A 135 0.92 5.13 -0.92
C ALA A 135 -0.43 4.44 -1.05
N ASP A 136 -0.97 3.90 0.06
CA ASP A 136 -2.29 3.29 0.07
C ASP A 136 -3.41 4.28 -0.24
N PHE A 137 -3.32 5.53 0.26
CA PHE A 137 -4.30 6.56 -0.07
C PHE A 137 -4.27 6.93 -1.57
N LYS A 138 -3.08 7.04 -2.17
CA LYS A 138 -2.92 7.23 -3.62
C LYS A 138 -3.48 6.04 -4.40
N TYR A 139 -3.19 4.83 -3.95
CA TYR A 139 -3.72 3.59 -4.53
C TYR A 139 -5.25 3.55 -4.51
N ALA A 140 -5.87 3.87 -3.36
CA ALA A 140 -7.31 3.89 -3.20
C ALA A 140 -8.01 4.93 -4.11
N ARG A 141 -7.28 5.97 -4.53
CA ARG A 141 -7.75 6.98 -5.48
C ARG A 141 -7.48 6.61 -6.96
N GLY A 142 -6.97 5.42 -7.24
CA GLY A 142 -6.58 4.99 -8.59
C GLY A 142 -5.31 5.68 -9.12
N GLN A 143 -4.56 6.38 -8.26
CA GLN A 143 -3.30 7.03 -8.63
C GLN A 143 -2.14 6.03 -8.52
N TYR A 144 -2.17 5.00 -9.37
CA TYR A 144 -1.30 3.83 -9.26
C TYR A 144 0.20 4.13 -9.41
N ASN A 145 0.56 5.07 -10.29
CA ASN A 145 1.96 5.48 -10.46
C ASN A 145 2.50 6.20 -9.21
N ASP A 146 1.76 7.17 -8.67
CA ASP A 146 2.13 7.86 -7.43
C ASP A 146 2.24 6.89 -6.26
N ALA A 147 1.29 5.95 -6.16
CA ALA A 147 1.31 4.90 -5.16
C ALA A 147 2.55 3.99 -5.29
N PHE A 148 2.93 3.61 -6.51
CA PHE A 148 4.12 2.78 -6.75
C PHE A 148 5.40 3.49 -6.30
N VAL A 149 5.54 4.78 -6.61
CA VAL A 149 6.67 5.60 -6.14
C VAL A 149 6.75 5.58 -4.62
N LEU A 150 5.64 5.91 -3.93
CA LEU A 150 5.60 5.94 -2.47
C LEU A 150 5.84 4.56 -1.83
N TYR A 151 5.42 3.46 -2.46
CA TYR A 151 5.76 2.11 -2.01
C TYR A 151 7.26 1.83 -2.10
N MET A 152 7.92 2.28 -3.17
CA MET A 152 9.36 2.12 -3.30
C MET A 152 10.13 3.04 -2.33
N GLU A 153 9.65 4.27 -2.10
CA GLU A 153 10.18 5.15 -1.05
C GLU A 153 10.04 4.52 0.34
N THR A 154 8.92 3.83 0.61
CA THR A 154 8.73 3.07 1.85
C THR A 154 9.82 2.00 2.01
N CYS A 155 10.12 1.24 0.95
CA CYS A 155 11.16 0.22 0.99
C CYS A 155 12.55 0.82 1.26
N VAL A 156 12.88 1.95 0.63
CA VAL A 156 14.14 2.68 0.83
C VAL A 156 14.24 3.25 2.24
N ALA A 157 13.14 3.80 2.78
CA ALA A 157 13.07 4.31 4.14
C ALA A 157 13.28 3.21 5.21
N CYS A 158 12.91 1.96 4.87
CA CYS A 158 13.07 0.82 5.76
C CYS A 158 14.47 0.17 5.74
N SER A 159 15.29 0.40 4.71
CA SER A 159 16.50 -0.39 4.48
C SER A 159 17.63 0.42 3.87
N ASP A 160 18.75 0.52 4.60
CA ASP A 160 19.99 1.13 4.12
C ASP A 160 20.44 0.44 2.82
N CYS A 161 20.33 1.15 1.70
CA CYS A 161 20.66 0.67 0.35
C CYS A 161 19.94 -0.63 -0.08
N LEU A 162 18.77 -0.92 0.50
CA LEU A 162 17.98 -2.14 0.26
C LEU A 162 18.72 -3.45 0.62
N THR A 163 19.77 -3.37 1.43
CA THR A 163 20.62 -4.53 1.82
C THR A 163 20.08 -5.30 3.02
N ARG A 164 19.23 -4.68 3.84
CA ARG A 164 18.60 -5.30 5.00
C ARG A 164 17.21 -5.86 4.68
N LEU A 165 16.74 -6.76 5.53
CA LEU A 165 15.34 -7.20 5.51
C LEU A 165 14.41 -6.01 5.64
N LEU A 166 13.31 -6.08 4.89
CA LEU A 166 12.24 -5.12 5.02
C LEU A 166 11.39 -5.56 6.23
N PRO A 167 10.94 -4.62 7.08
CA PRO A 167 10.24 -4.95 8.30
C PRO A 167 8.76 -5.26 8.01
N ASP A 168 8.32 -6.45 8.43
CA ASP A 168 6.99 -7.01 8.17
C ASP A 168 5.81 -6.18 8.72
N ASN A 169 6.06 -5.31 9.69
CA ASN A 169 5.04 -4.44 10.27
C ASN A 169 4.74 -3.20 9.40
N VAL A 170 5.51 -2.99 8.33
CA VAL A 170 5.33 -1.90 7.36
C VAL A 170 5.18 -2.45 5.95
N VAL A 171 6.07 -3.38 5.58
CA VAL A 171 6.14 -4.00 4.26
C VAL A 171 5.63 -5.43 4.36
N ASP A 172 4.31 -5.57 4.26
CA ASP A 172 3.60 -6.84 4.32
C ASP A 172 3.16 -7.35 2.94
N ASP A 173 2.61 -8.56 2.89
CA ASP A 173 2.16 -9.18 1.64
C ASP A 173 1.05 -8.33 0.98
N MET A 174 0.21 -7.66 1.77
CA MET A 174 -0.79 -6.72 1.27
C MET A 174 -0.16 -5.53 0.54
N MET A 175 1.00 -5.04 0.97
CA MET A 175 1.76 -4.03 0.23
C MET A 175 2.20 -4.57 -1.13
N TRP A 176 2.75 -5.79 -1.16
CA TRP A 176 3.20 -6.40 -2.40
C TRP A 176 2.06 -6.65 -3.38
N VAL A 177 0.89 -7.08 -2.91
CA VAL A 177 -0.32 -7.22 -3.75
C VAL A 177 -0.69 -5.89 -4.41
N LYS A 178 -0.62 -4.77 -3.68
CA LYS A 178 -0.91 -3.44 -4.23
C LYS A 178 0.18 -2.99 -5.21
N VAL A 179 1.45 -3.26 -4.93
CA VAL A 179 2.57 -3.01 -5.86
C VAL A 179 2.37 -3.77 -7.16
N GLN A 180 1.98 -5.05 -7.10
CA GLN A 180 1.66 -5.84 -8.29
C GLN A 180 0.56 -5.19 -9.12
N ARG A 181 -0.51 -4.71 -8.48
CA ARG A 181 -1.58 -3.99 -9.18
C ARG A 181 -1.07 -2.69 -9.80
N CYS A 182 -0.30 -1.88 -9.08
CA CYS A 182 0.27 -0.66 -9.66
C CYS A 182 1.11 -0.94 -10.92
N LEU A 183 1.94 -1.98 -10.89
CA LEU A 183 2.76 -2.38 -12.04
C LEU A 183 1.92 -2.85 -13.22
N ARG A 184 0.84 -3.62 -12.98
CA ARG A 184 -0.08 -4.06 -14.04
C ARG A 184 -0.79 -2.88 -14.70
N GLU A 185 -1.25 -1.91 -13.93
CA GLU A 185 -1.89 -0.69 -14.44
C GLU A 185 -0.90 0.17 -15.25
N GLY A 186 0.40 0.08 -14.94
CA GLY A 186 1.49 0.67 -15.74
C GLY A 186 1.93 -0.17 -16.95
N GLY A 187 1.32 -1.34 -17.18
CA GLY A 187 1.66 -2.25 -18.28
C GLY A 187 2.90 -3.12 -18.05
N PHE A 188 3.47 -3.14 -16.84
CA PHE A 188 4.65 -3.93 -16.47
C PHE A 188 4.26 -5.29 -15.89
N ILE A 189 3.65 -6.14 -16.72
CA ILE A 189 2.95 -7.35 -16.29
C ILE A 189 3.91 -8.44 -15.85
N THR A 190 5.06 -8.58 -16.52
CA THR A 190 6.06 -9.58 -16.12
C THR A 190 6.70 -9.18 -14.80
N LEU A 191 7.03 -7.89 -14.64
CA LEU A 191 7.58 -7.36 -13.40
C LEU A 191 6.60 -7.52 -12.23
N ALA A 192 5.31 -7.24 -12.46
CA ALA A 192 4.25 -7.49 -11.48
C ALA A 192 4.18 -8.96 -11.08
N ALA A 193 4.26 -9.88 -12.06
CA ALA A 193 4.24 -11.31 -11.78
C ALA A 193 5.43 -11.74 -10.92
N ILE A 194 6.61 -11.12 -11.09
CA ILE A 194 7.80 -11.44 -10.31
C ILE A 194 7.73 -10.93 -8.87
N VAL A 195 6.96 -9.88 -8.57
CA VAL A 195 6.85 -9.29 -7.21
C VAL A 195 6.37 -10.28 -6.15
N CYS A 196 5.54 -11.27 -6.50
CA CYS A 196 5.01 -12.23 -5.51
C CYS A 196 6.10 -12.97 -4.73
N GLN A 197 7.28 -13.24 -5.29
CA GLN A 197 8.38 -13.90 -4.56
C GLN A 197 8.91 -13.08 -3.35
N LEU A 198 8.55 -11.78 -3.25
CA LEU A 198 8.88 -10.90 -2.12
C LEU A 198 7.91 -11.06 -0.93
N MET A 199 6.80 -11.77 -1.13
CA MET A 199 5.81 -12.07 -0.09
C MET A 199 6.29 -13.19 0.83
N ARG A 200 5.73 -13.25 2.03
CA ARG A 200 5.97 -14.33 2.98
C ARG A 200 5.30 -15.62 2.54
N ASP A 201 4.07 -15.52 2.03
CA ASP A 201 3.34 -16.65 1.46
C ASP A 201 3.02 -16.42 -0.02
N PRO A 202 3.95 -16.73 -0.93
CA PRO A 202 3.83 -16.36 -2.34
C PRO A 202 3.04 -17.39 -3.16
N ALA A 203 2.75 -18.58 -2.62
CA ALA A 203 2.28 -19.73 -3.39
C ALA A 203 0.90 -19.49 -4.06
N GLU A 204 -0.05 -18.90 -3.33
CA GLU A 204 -1.38 -18.58 -3.88
C GLU A 204 -1.30 -17.52 -4.99
N HIS A 205 -0.33 -16.60 -4.89
CA HIS A 205 -0.14 -15.51 -5.82
C HIS A 205 0.59 -15.90 -7.12
N TYR A 206 1.24 -17.06 -7.18
CA TYR A 206 1.86 -17.57 -8.41
C TYR A 206 0.83 -17.85 -9.50
N VAL A 207 -0.28 -18.50 -9.12
CA VAL A 207 -1.38 -18.80 -10.05
C VAL A 207 -2.02 -17.51 -10.57
N GLU A 208 -2.28 -16.55 -9.68
CA GLU A 208 -2.84 -15.25 -10.06
C GLU A 208 -1.90 -14.47 -11.00
N SER A 209 -0.61 -14.51 -10.72
CA SER A 209 0.43 -13.83 -11.52
C SER A 209 0.55 -14.44 -12.92
N ALA A 210 0.58 -15.77 -13.03
CA ALA A 210 0.58 -16.48 -14.31
C ALA A 210 -0.71 -16.21 -15.10
N LYS A 211 -1.87 -16.23 -14.43
CA LYS A 211 -3.15 -15.89 -15.04
C LYS A 211 -3.14 -14.47 -15.61
N ALA A 212 -2.59 -13.49 -14.89
CA ALA A 212 -2.50 -12.11 -15.37
C ALA A 212 -1.66 -11.99 -16.67
N ILE A 213 -0.60 -12.79 -16.81
CA ILE A 213 0.17 -12.86 -18.06
C ILE A 213 -0.68 -13.43 -19.19
N VAL A 214 -1.39 -14.53 -18.96
CA VAL A 214 -2.28 -15.15 -19.96
C VAL A 214 -3.39 -14.20 -20.38
N ASP A 215 -4.07 -13.57 -19.41
CA ASP A 215 -5.18 -12.64 -19.65
C ASP A 215 -4.73 -11.40 -20.44
N SER A 216 -3.45 -11.01 -20.32
CA SER A 216 -2.84 -9.93 -21.12
C SER A 216 -2.44 -10.33 -22.54
N GLY A 217 -2.61 -11.60 -22.92
CA GLY A 217 -2.05 -12.14 -24.17
C GLY A 217 -0.51 -12.13 -24.20
N GLY A 218 0.14 -12.00 -23.04
CA GLY A 218 1.58 -11.79 -22.86
C GLY A 218 2.13 -10.51 -23.50
N ILE A 219 1.26 -9.52 -23.72
CA ILE A 219 1.63 -8.16 -24.12
C ILE A 219 1.99 -7.38 -22.85
N THR A 220 3.25 -6.97 -22.76
CA THR A 220 3.80 -6.24 -21.61
C THR A 220 4.70 -5.12 -22.12
N LEU A 221 4.76 -4.00 -21.40
CA LEU A 221 5.65 -2.87 -21.70
C LEU A 221 7.05 -3.03 -21.08
N ASP A 222 7.26 -4.09 -20.30
CA ASP A 222 8.55 -4.40 -19.71
C ASP A 222 9.42 -5.34 -20.56
N VAL A 223 10.70 -5.47 -20.15
CA VAL A 223 11.72 -6.27 -20.85
C VAL A 223 11.59 -7.79 -20.62
N CYS A 224 10.50 -8.24 -20.00
CA CYS A 224 10.07 -9.64 -19.84
C CYS A 224 11.22 -10.62 -19.50
N VAL A 225 11.76 -11.34 -20.49
CA VAL A 225 12.82 -12.35 -20.31
C VAL A 225 14.12 -11.81 -19.70
N ALA A 226 14.38 -10.51 -19.81
CA ALA A 226 15.56 -9.90 -19.19
C ALA A 226 15.51 -9.90 -17.65
N TYR A 227 14.35 -10.15 -17.05
CA TYR A 227 14.20 -10.26 -15.59
C TYR A 227 14.45 -11.66 -15.04
N ALA A 228 14.71 -12.67 -15.88
CA ALA A 228 15.04 -14.01 -15.41
C ALA A 228 16.13 -14.05 -14.31
N PRO A 229 17.19 -13.19 -14.32
CA PRO A 229 18.17 -13.10 -13.23
C PRO A 229 17.70 -12.54 -11.89
N LEU A 230 16.48 -12.01 -11.84
CA LEU A 230 15.88 -11.47 -10.61
C LEU A 230 15.08 -12.52 -9.85
N ILE A 231 14.81 -13.68 -10.45
CA ILE A 231 13.98 -14.72 -9.87
C ILE A 231 14.83 -15.67 -9.03
N TYR A 232 14.42 -15.92 -7.80
CA TYR A 232 15.08 -16.83 -6.87
C TYR A 232 14.16 -17.95 -6.34
N ASP A 233 12.88 -17.93 -6.70
CA ASP A 233 11.93 -19.00 -6.44
C ASP A 233 11.64 -19.78 -7.73
N LEU A 234 11.98 -21.07 -7.73
CA LEU A 234 11.81 -21.95 -8.90
C LEU A 234 10.34 -22.30 -9.15
N ASN A 235 9.49 -22.31 -8.13
CA ASN A 235 8.06 -22.57 -8.32
C ASN A 235 7.44 -21.49 -9.20
N LEU A 236 7.80 -20.21 -8.95
CA LEU A 236 7.37 -19.09 -9.78
C LEU A 236 7.77 -19.30 -11.25
N VAL A 237 8.99 -19.80 -11.50
CA VAL A 237 9.48 -20.04 -12.87
C VAL A 237 8.57 -21.01 -13.61
N GLU A 238 8.18 -22.12 -12.99
CA GLU A 238 7.30 -23.11 -13.59
C GLU A 238 5.97 -22.49 -14.02
N PHE A 239 5.36 -21.67 -13.16
CA PHE A 239 4.11 -20.97 -13.47
C PHE A 239 4.26 -19.94 -14.61
N LEU A 240 5.37 -19.20 -14.65
CA LEU A 240 5.64 -18.22 -15.71
C LEU A 240 5.91 -18.90 -17.05
N VAL A 241 6.65 -20.00 -17.05
CA VAL A 241 6.96 -20.81 -18.24
C VAL A 241 5.67 -21.41 -18.81
N ASP A 242 4.84 -22.05 -17.97
CA ASP A 242 3.54 -22.57 -18.39
C ASP A 242 2.66 -21.47 -19.02
N ALA A 243 2.60 -20.29 -18.40
CA ALA A 243 1.85 -19.16 -18.95
C ALA A 243 2.34 -18.76 -20.35
N PHE A 244 3.65 -18.67 -20.57
CA PHE A 244 4.21 -18.35 -21.88
C PHE A 244 3.99 -19.46 -22.91
N GLU A 245 4.09 -20.73 -22.52
CA GLU A 245 3.82 -21.87 -23.40
C GLU A 245 2.35 -21.92 -23.84
N ARG A 246 1.41 -21.68 -22.92
CA ARG A 246 -0.03 -21.60 -23.21
C ARG A 246 -0.38 -20.48 -24.20
N LEU A 247 0.41 -19.41 -24.22
CA LEU A 247 0.29 -18.31 -25.18
C LEU A 247 1.01 -18.59 -26.52
N GLY A 248 1.66 -19.74 -26.68
CA GLY A 248 2.45 -20.08 -27.86
C GLY A 248 3.82 -19.39 -27.93
N PHE A 249 4.29 -18.80 -26.82
CA PHE A 249 5.58 -18.11 -26.75
C PHE A 249 6.72 -19.05 -26.31
N SER A 250 6.85 -20.21 -26.95
CA SER A 250 7.87 -21.23 -26.61
C SER A 250 9.30 -20.69 -26.59
N ARG A 251 9.62 -19.74 -27.49
CA ARG A 251 10.94 -19.08 -27.49
C ARG A 251 11.17 -18.22 -26.25
N LYS A 252 10.14 -17.51 -25.76
CA LYS A 252 10.26 -16.72 -24.51
C LYS A 252 10.44 -17.65 -23.32
N ALA A 253 9.66 -18.73 -23.24
CA ALA A 253 9.79 -19.78 -22.23
C ALA A 253 11.22 -20.37 -22.18
N GLU A 254 11.77 -20.77 -23.33
CA GLU A 254 13.14 -21.29 -23.44
C GLU A 254 14.19 -20.26 -22.97
N LEU A 255 14.07 -19.01 -23.41
CA LEU A 255 14.99 -17.94 -22.99
C LEU A 255 14.91 -17.64 -21.50
N PHE A 256 13.71 -17.70 -20.92
CA PHE A 256 13.47 -17.53 -19.49
C PHE A 256 14.15 -18.63 -18.68
N LEU A 257 13.92 -19.89 -19.05
CA LEU A 257 14.55 -21.07 -18.46
C LEU A 257 16.08 -21.03 -18.58
N LYS A 258 16.60 -20.67 -19.76
CA LYS A 258 18.04 -20.53 -19.98
C LYS A 258 18.65 -19.42 -19.11
N GLY A 259 17.91 -18.32 -18.94
CA GLY A 259 18.31 -17.24 -18.04
C GLY A 259 18.57 -17.75 -16.63
N ILE A 260 17.69 -18.60 -16.12
CA ILE A 260 17.75 -19.17 -14.76
C ILE A 260 18.80 -20.28 -14.65
N SER A 261 18.92 -21.19 -15.62
CA SER A 261 19.85 -22.32 -15.57
C SER A 261 21.33 -21.93 -15.63
N VAL A 262 21.66 -20.83 -16.32
CA VAL A 262 23.01 -20.22 -16.28
C VAL A 262 23.40 -19.76 -14.87
N GLN A 263 22.43 -19.65 -13.95
CA GLN A 263 22.65 -19.15 -12.60
C GLN A 263 22.71 -20.28 -11.57
N GLU A 264 22.02 -21.40 -11.82
CA GLU A 264 22.16 -22.62 -11.00
C GLU A 264 23.59 -23.16 -11.04
N THR A 265 24.24 -23.09 -12.21
CA THR A 265 25.67 -23.46 -12.34
C THR A 265 26.58 -22.59 -11.48
N ASN A 266 26.25 -21.30 -11.28
CA ASN A 266 26.97 -20.41 -10.36
C ASN A 266 26.63 -20.66 -8.88
N SER A 267 25.40 -21.09 -8.56
CA SER A 267 24.96 -21.39 -7.18
C SER A 267 25.74 -22.55 -6.54
N SER A 268 26.34 -23.43 -7.35
CA SER A 268 27.25 -24.48 -6.86
C SER A 268 28.51 -23.94 -6.16
N ASN A 269 28.86 -22.66 -6.40
CA ASN A 269 30.05 -22.00 -5.85
C ASN A 269 29.75 -21.05 -4.67
N SER A 270 28.48 -20.83 -4.31
CA SER A 270 28.09 -19.93 -3.22
C SER A 270 26.94 -20.50 -2.39
N PRO A 271 26.84 -20.24 -1.08
CA PRO A 271 25.70 -20.71 -0.29
C PRO A 271 24.39 -20.23 -0.92
N MET A 272 23.45 -21.15 -1.17
CA MET A 272 22.17 -20.89 -1.84
C MET A 272 21.38 -19.71 -1.23
N SER A 273 21.54 -19.47 0.07
CA SER A 273 20.98 -18.31 0.75
C SER A 273 21.57 -16.99 0.24
N HIS A 274 22.89 -16.89 0.07
CA HIS A 274 23.57 -15.66 -0.35
C HIS A 274 23.18 -15.23 -1.77
N ASP A 275 22.98 -16.19 -2.68
CA ASP A 275 22.54 -15.88 -4.04
C ASP A 275 21.08 -15.39 -4.06
N ARG A 276 20.19 -16.04 -3.30
CA ARG A 276 18.81 -15.57 -3.09
C ARG A 276 18.77 -14.13 -2.57
N TRP A 277 19.60 -13.80 -1.58
CA TRP A 277 19.72 -12.45 -1.05
C TRP A 277 20.12 -11.44 -2.12
N ARG A 278 21.18 -11.72 -2.88
CA ARG A 278 21.66 -10.84 -3.94
C ARG A 278 20.59 -10.61 -5.02
N ARG A 279 19.85 -11.65 -5.41
CA ARG A 279 18.77 -11.54 -6.39
C ARG A 279 17.62 -10.68 -5.88
N ARG A 280 17.23 -10.87 -4.61
CA ARG A 280 16.24 -10.02 -3.93
C ARG A 280 16.68 -8.55 -3.92
N GLU A 281 17.92 -8.25 -3.54
CA GLU A 281 18.45 -6.88 -3.54
C GLU A 281 18.42 -6.25 -4.94
N ASN A 282 18.91 -6.98 -5.94
CA ASN A 282 18.89 -6.51 -7.32
C ASN A 282 17.47 -6.29 -7.83
N PHE A 283 16.54 -7.17 -7.45
CA PHE A 283 15.14 -7.02 -7.83
C PHE A 283 14.52 -5.76 -7.22
N LEU A 284 14.74 -5.50 -5.94
CA LEU A 284 14.28 -4.26 -5.29
C LEU A 284 14.89 -3.01 -5.94
N ARG A 285 16.16 -3.06 -6.36
CA ARG A 285 16.80 -1.97 -7.11
C ARG A 285 16.15 -1.74 -8.48
N VAL A 286 15.81 -2.80 -9.21
CA VAL A 286 15.10 -2.70 -10.48
C VAL A 286 13.70 -2.09 -10.28
N LEU A 287 12.97 -2.49 -9.25
CA LEU A 287 11.68 -1.87 -8.91
C LEU A 287 11.82 -0.38 -8.61
N CYS A 288 12.85 0.01 -7.82
CA CYS A 288 13.15 1.41 -7.54
C CYS A 288 13.55 2.19 -8.80
N ALA A 289 14.34 1.58 -9.70
CA ALA A 289 14.74 2.21 -10.96
C ALA A 289 13.52 2.52 -11.84
N HIS A 290 12.56 1.59 -11.91
CA HIS A 290 11.28 1.82 -12.58
C HIS A 290 10.45 2.92 -11.92
N ALA A 291 10.30 2.87 -10.60
CA ALA A 291 9.51 3.87 -9.86
C ALA A 291 10.08 5.28 -9.99
N PHE A 292 11.40 5.44 -9.83
CA PHE A 292 12.08 6.73 -9.82
C PHE A 292 12.55 7.17 -11.21
N GLN A 293 12.22 6.40 -12.25
CA GLN A 293 12.63 6.66 -13.64
C GLN A 293 14.14 6.86 -13.77
N ILE A 294 14.92 6.10 -13.00
CA ILE A 294 16.37 6.12 -13.06
C ILE A 294 16.77 5.20 -14.21
N HIS A 295 17.18 5.79 -15.34
CA HIS A 295 17.73 5.03 -16.45
C HIS A 295 19.07 4.40 -16.01
N SER A 296 19.12 3.08 -15.95
CA SER A 296 20.34 2.28 -15.79
C SER A 296 20.88 1.85 -17.15
#